data_AF-A0A7S1BNJ4-F1
#
_entry.id   AF-A0A7S1BNJ4-F1
#
_cell.length_a   1.000
_cell.length_b   1.000
_cell.length_c   1.000
_cell.angle_alpha   90.00
_cell.angle_beta   90.00
_cell.angle_gamma   90.00
#
_symmetry.space_group_name_H-M   'P 1'
#
loop_
_entity.id
_entity.type
_entity.pdbx_description
1 polymer ?
#
loop_
_entity_poly.entity_id
_entity_poly.type
_entity_poly.pdbx_seq_one_letter_code
_entity_poly.pdbx_strand_id
1 'polypeptide(L)'
;DTTEVFNQDLSGWDVAKCTSFYAVFKSSAFNRNISDWDIYKASKMQYMFYKSDFNQELCWDTSRIPRSIRFNMFFGTKGKFRCPTAAPISSPTLQPLPSFRPSQGST
;
A
#
# COMPACT_ATOMS: atom_id res chain seq x y z
N ASP A 1 -4.76 -29.47 -1.59
CA ASP A 1 -4.60 -28.29 -0.72
C ASP A 1 -4.27 -27.11 -1.60
N THR A 2 -5.21 -26.18 -1.78
CA THR A 2 -4.95 -24.94 -2.51
C THR A 2 -4.35 -23.96 -1.52
N THR A 3 -3.04 -23.73 -1.61
CA THR A 3 -2.38 -22.68 -0.84
C THR A 3 -2.97 -21.34 -1.25
N GLU A 4 -3.84 -20.76 -0.41
CA GLU A 4 -4.39 -19.45 -0.68
C GLU A 4 -3.29 -18.40 -0.55
N VAL A 5 -3.06 -17.67 -1.64
CA VAL A 5 -2.04 -16.63 -1.70
C VAL A 5 -2.60 -15.37 -1.03
N PHE A 6 -1.94 -14.91 0.03
CA PHE A 6 -2.36 -13.72 0.75
C PHE A 6 -2.10 -12.43 -0.05
N ASN A 7 -3.17 -11.78 -0.51
CA ASN A 7 -3.13 -10.50 -1.25
C ASN A 7 -4.36 -9.61 -0.96
N GLN A 8 -4.78 -9.61 0.30
CA GLN A 8 -5.92 -8.82 0.77
C GLN A 8 -5.55 -7.34 0.95
N ASP A 9 -6.55 -6.46 0.97
CA ASP A 9 -6.35 -5.04 1.21
C ASP A 9 -5.97 -4.78 2.68
N LEU A 10 -4.89 -4.03 2.88
CA LEU A 10 -4.36 -3.64 4.19
C LEU A 10 -4.25 -2.11 4.34
N SER A 11 -4.77 -1.33 3.39
CA SER A 11 -4.69 0.14 3.40
C SER A 11 -5.25 0.75 4.69
N GLY A 12 -6.32 0.17 5.25
CA GLY A 12 -6.96 0.64 6.49
C GLY A 12 -6.32 0.19 7.81
N TRP A 13 -5.16 -0.49 7.78
CA TRP A 13 -4.51 -0.95 9.02
C TRP A 13 -3.81 0.21 9.74
N ASP A 14 -4.10 0.38 11.04
CA ASP A 14 -3.35 1.30 11.90
C ASP A 14 -1.99 0.69 12.29
N VAL A 15 -0.94 1.20 11.64
CA VAL A 15 0.45 0.82 11.89
C VAL A 15 1.26 1.92 12.59
N ALA A 16 0.61 2.97 13.10
CA ALA A 16 1.30 4.15 13.66
C ALA A 16 2.13 3.84 14.92
N LYS A 17 1.91 2.68 15.55
CA LYS A 17 2.69 2.17 16.70
C LYS A 17 3.73 1.12 16.31
N CYS A 18 3.71 0.64 15.06
CA CYS A 18 4.63 -0.38 14.59
C CYS A 18 6.03 0.20 14.41
N THR A 19 7.02 -0.45 15.02
CA THR A 19 8.43 -0.04 14.93
C THR A 19 9.25 -0.90 13.98
N SER A 20 8.73 -2.07 13.58
CA SER A 20 9.42 -3.03 12.73
C SER A 20 8.53 -3.56 11.61
N PHE A 21 8.96 -3.32 10.38
CA PHE A 21 8.44 -3.83 9.11
C PHE A 21 9.45 -4.75 8.41
N TYR A 22 10.41 -5.28 9.17
CA TYR A 22 11.46 -6.16 8.65
C TYR A 22 10.85 -7.39 7.95
N ALA A 23 11.13 -7.53 6.65
CA ALA A 23 10.76 -8.69 5.83
C ALA A 23 9.27 -9.11 5.83
N VAL A 24 8.34 -8.22 6.20
CA VAL A 24 6.90 -8.54 6.37
C VAL A 24 6.27 -9.15 5.11
N PHE A 25 6.64 -8.65 3.93
CA PHE A 25 6.13 -9.11 2.63
C PHE A 25 7.23 -9.76 1.78
N LYS A 26 8.30 -10.26 2.39
CA LYS A 26 9.38 -10.95 1.67
C LYS A 26 8.82 -12.16 0.91
N SER A 27 9.10 -12.25 -0.40
CA SER A 27 8.62 -13.33 -1.26
C SER A 27 7.10 -13.55 -1.23
N SER A 28 6.34 -12.51 -0.90
CA SER A 28 4.88 -12.50 -0.93
C SER A 28 4.37 -12.11 -2.32
N ALA A 29 3.17 -12.56 -2.67
CA ALA A 29 2.42 -12.05 -3.83
C ALA A 29 1.62 -10.78 -3.49
N PHE A 30 1.77 -10.24 -2.27
CA PHE A 30 1.12 -9.01 -1.84
C PHE A 30 1.49 -7.85 -2.77
N ASN A 31 0.46 -7.21 -3.35
CA ASN A 31 0.64 -6.12 -4.31
C ASN A 31 -0.42 -5.03 -4.18
N ARG A 32 -0.82 -4.69 -2.95
CA ARG A 32 -1.78 -3.62 -2.66
C ARG A 32 -1.06 -2.32 -2.29
N ASN A 33 -1.70 -1.20 -2.58
CA ASN A 33 -1.18 0.11 -2.20
C ASN A 33 -1.35 0.30 -0.68
N ILE A 34 -0.26 0.68 -0.01
CA ILE A 34 -0.21 0.96 1.43
C ILE A 34 0.42 2.33 1.70
N SER A 35 0.27 3.26 0.76
CA SER A 35 0.81 4.63 0.88
C SER A 35 0.22 5.39 2.07
N ASP A 36 -0.95 4.98 2.56
CA ASP A 36 -1.62 5.60 3.72
C ASP A 36 -1.04 5.16 5.07
N TRP A 37 -0.12 4.20 5.08
CA TRP A 37 0.51 3.74 6.31
C TRP A 37 1.40 4.81 6.93
N ASP A 38 1.20 5.03 8.23
CA ASP A 38 2.06 5.87 9.02
C ASP A 38 3.33 5.11 9.48
N ILE A 39 4.45 5.43 8.83
CA ILE A 39 5.74 4.78 9.07
C ILE A 39 6.70 5.59 9.96
N TYR A 40 6.28 6.72 10.59
CA TYR A 40 7.25 7.60 11.27
C TYR A 40 7.95 6.93 12.47
N LYS A 41 7.31 5.92 13.08
CA LYS A 41 7.90 5.13 14.18
C LYS A 41 8.80 3.99 13.71
N ALA A 42 8.89 3.75 12.40
CA ALA A 42 9.65 2.63 11.86
C ALA A 42 11.15 2.80 12.11
N SER A 43 11.74 1.82 12.78
CA SER A 43 13.19 1.70 12.99
C SER A 43 13.80 0.54 12.20
N LYS A 44 12.97 -0.36 11.66
CA LYS A 44 13.38 -1.49 10.81
C LYS A 44 12.42 -1.62 9.63
N MET A 45 12.91 -1.43 8.41
CA MET A 45 12.13 -1.59 7.16
C MET A 45 12.91 -2.38 6.12
N GLN A 46 13.99 -3.03 6.54
CA GLN A 46 14.85 -3.79 5.64
C GLN A 46 14.08 -4.96 5.05
N TYR A 47 14.32 -5.22 3.77
CA TYR A 47 13.79 -6.38 3.06
C TYR A 47 12.26 -6.51 3.05
N MET A 48 11.50 -5.47 3.42
CA MET A 48 10.05 -5.55 3.57
C MET A 48 9.36 -6.18 2.35
N PHE A 49 9.80 -5.83 1.15
CA PHE A 49 9.30 -6.39 -0.11
C PHE A 49 10.34 -7.26 -0.84
N TYR A 50 11.40 -7.73 -0.19
CA TYR A 50 12.49 -8.43 -0.87
C TYR A 50 12.00 -9.62 -1.70
N LYS A 51 12.33 -9.65 -3.01
CA LYS A 51 11.90 -10.67 -3.98
C LYS A 51 10.39 -10.98 -3.96
N SER A 52 9.56 -9.97 -3.72
CA SER A 52 8.09 -10.07 -3.80
C SER A 52 7.56 -9.63 -5.16
N ASP A 53 6.28 -9.90 -5.43
CA ASP A 53 5.60 -9.44 -6.65
C ASP A 53 5.18 -7.96 -6.59
N PHE A 54 5.57 -7.26 -5.52
CA PHE A 54 5.19 -5.88 -5.27
C PHE A 54 5.65 -4.95 -6.41
N ASN A 55 4.67 -4.26 -7.03
CA ASN A 55 4.87 -3.39 -8.18
C ASN A 55 4.26 -1.98 -8.01
N GLN A 56 3.84 -1.63 -6.80
CA GLN A 56 3.24 -0.34 -6.51
C GLN A 56 4.29 0.76 -6.28
N GLU A 57 3.85 2.00 -6.45
CA GLU A 57 4.58 3.18 -6.01
C GLU A 57 4.11 3.56 -4.60
N LEU A 58 5.06 3.69 -3.66
CA LEU A 58 4.75 4.11 -2.29
C LEU A 58 5.07 5.60 -2.10
N CYS A 59 4.06 6.35 -1.68
CA CYS A 59 4.19 7.75 -1.29
C CYS A 59 4.39 7.86 0.22
N TRP A 60 5.58 7.47 0.69
CA TRP A 60 5.98 7.69 2.08
C TRP A 60 7.05 8.77 2.16
N ASP A 61 6.90 9.70 3.10
CA ASP A 61 7.98 10.63 3.42
C ASP A 61 9.10 9.87 4.14
N THR A 62 10.17 9.59 3.39
CA THR A 62 11.36 8.90 3.91
C THR A 62 12.51 9.85 4.23
N SER A 63 12.27 11.18 4.24
CA SER A 63 13.29 12.18 4.56
C SER A 63 13.89 11.99 5.95
N ARG A 64 13.09 11.49 6.90
CA ARG A 64 13.49 11.21 8.29
C ARG A 64 13.95 9.78 8.53
N ILE A 65 13.94 8.92 7.50
CA ILE A 65 14.27 7.50 7.62
C ILE A 65 15.56 7.21 6.83
N PRO A 66 16.71 7.08 7.52
CA PRO A 66 18.00 6.81 6.89
C PRO A 66 17.97 5.58 5.99
N ARG A 67 18.79 5.60 4.93
CA ARG A 67 18.93 4.46 4.01
C ARG A 67 19.24 3.15 4.75
N SER A 68 19.99 3.17 5.86
CA SER A 68 20.30 2.00 6.70
C SER A 68 19.10 1.33 7.36
N ILE A 69 17.96 2.02 7.49
CA ILE A 69 16.72 1.44 8.02
C ILE A 69 15.92 0.72 6.92
N ARG A 70 16.05 1.18 5.67
CA ARG A 70 15.20 0.79 4.53
C ARG A 70 16.01 0.27 3.33
N PHE A 71 17.24 -0.20 3.58
CA PHE A 71 18.06 -0.79 2.54
C PHE A 71 17.45 -2.12 2.06
N ASN A 72 17.66 -2.44 0.79
CA ASN A 72 17.15 -3.65 0.13
C ASN A 72 15.64 -3.87 0.23
N MET A 73 14.86 -2.86 0.62
CA MET A 73 13.42 -2.97 0.80
C MET A 73 12.73 -3.48 -0.47
N PHE A 74 13.09 -2.94 -1.63
CA PHE A 74 12.54 -3.29 -2.95
C PHE A 74 13.47 -4.17 -3.80
N PHE A 75 14.52 -4.77 -3.23
CA PHE A 75 15.46 -5.57 -4.02
C PHE A 75 14.75 -6.79 -4.62
N GLY A 76 14.89 -6.96 -5.93
CA GLY A 76 14.21 -8.04 -6.67
C GLY A 76 12.71 -7.80 -6.90
N THR A 77 12.24 -6.56 -6.83
CA THR A 77 10.84 -6.18 -7.12
C THR A 77 10.76 -5.01 -8.10
N LYS A 78 9.55 -4.67 -8.53
CA LYS A 78 9.27 -3.47 -9.33
C LYS A 78 8.86 -2.26 -8.48
N GLY A 79 8.67 -2.45 -7.19
CA GLY A 79 8.29 -1.41 -6.24
C GLY A 79 9.30 -0.28 -6.14
N LYS A 80 8.81 0.92 -5.84
CA LYS A 80 9.64 2.13 -5.72
C LYS A 80 8.98 3.16 -4.83
N PHE A 81 9.81 4.05 -4.28
CA PHE A 81 9.31 5.28 -3.67
C PHE A 81 9.00 6.29 -4.76
N ARG A 82 7.74 6.72 -4.83
CA ARG A 82 7.32 7.87 -5.61
C ARG A 82 6.04 8.39 -4.98
N CYS A 83 6.07 9.66 -4.59
CA CYS A 83 4.85 10.40 -4.37
C CYS A 83 4.39 10.92 -5.72
N PRO A 84 3.17 10.61 -6.18
CA PRO A 84 2.58 11.38 -7.26
C PRO A 84 2.52 12.82 -6.76
N THR A 85 3.40 13.69 -7.26
CA THR A 85 3.17 15.12 -7.24
C THR A 85 1.79 15.27 -7.86
N ALA A 86 0.81 15.77 -7.09
CA ALA A 86 -0.59 15.82 -7.51
C ALA A 86 -0.66 16.11 -9.01
N ALA A 87 -1.09 15.12 -9.80
CA ALA A 87 -1.30 15.35 -11.22
C ALA A 87 -2.25 16.55 -11.31
N PRO A 88 -2.06 17.48 -12.29
CA PRO A 88 -2.98 18.59 -12.46
C PRO A 88 -4.39 18.01 -12.51
N ILE A 89 -5.27 18.56 -11.70
CA ILE A 89 -6.67 18.16 -11.55
C ILE A 89 -7.28 18.12 -12.96
N SER A 90 -7.24 16.95 -13.60
CA SER A 90 -8.09 16.61 -14.72
C SER A 90 -9.17 15.74 -14.11
N SER A 91 -10.11 16.48 -13.51
CA SER A 91 -11.48 16.18 -13.11
C SER A 91 -11.92 14.72 -12.87
N PRO A 92 -12.73 14.50 -11.83
CA PRO A 92 -13.34 13.21 -11.57
C PRO A 92 -14.43 12.96 -12.61
N THR A 93 -14.27 11.97 -13.48
CA THR A 93 -15.44 11.35 -14.07
C THR A 93 -16.00 10.40 -13.02
N LEU A 94 -16.79 10.97 -12.09
CA LEU A 94 -17.88 10.27 -11.43
C LEU A 94 -18.70 9.62 -12.54
N GLN A 95 -18.49 8.33 -12.79
CA GLN A 95 -19.57 7.54 -13.38
C GLN A 95 -20.72 7.59 -12.37
N PRO A 96 -21.93 8.03 -12.76
CA PRO A 96 -23.06 7.95 -11.86
C PRO A 96 -23.25 6.50 -11.45
N LEU A 97 -23.22 6.24 -10.15
CA LEU A 97 -23.71 4.99 -9.57
C LEU A 97 -25.13 4.76 -10.14
N PRO A 98 -25.47 3.58 -10.70
CA PRO A 98 -26.83 3.32 -11.13
C PRO A 98 -27.75 3.52 -9.92
N SER A 99 -28.70 4.45 -10.05
CA SER A 99 -29.64 4.78 -9.00
C SER A 99 -30.47 3.54 -8.66
N PHE A 100 -30.12 2.89 -7.54
CA PHE A 100 -31.01 1.95 -6.89
C PHE A 100 -32.26 2.72 -6.47
N ARG A 101 -33.34 2.55 -7.22
CA ARG A 101 -34.66 3.07 -6.87
C ARG A 101 -35.29 2.06 -5.90
N PRO A 102 -35.52 2.39 -4.62
CA PRO A 102 -36.33 1.54 -3.76
C PRO A 102 -37.79 1.69 -4.21
N SER A 103 -38.42 0.60 -4.63
CA SER A 103 -39.87 0.56 -4.80
C SER A 103 -40.51 0.60 -3.41
N GLN A 104 -40.86 1.78 -2.95
CA GLN A 104 -41.83 1.92 -1.87
C GLN A 104 -43.21 1.93 -2.54
N GLY A 105 -43.90 0.80 -2.42
CA GLY A 105 -45.35 0.80 -2.54
C GLY A 105 -45.97 1.45 -1.30
N SER A 106 -47.13 2.07 -1.47
CA SER A 106 -48.34 1.65 -0.76
C SER A 106 -49.52 2.54 -1.17
N THR A 107 -50.68 1.88 -1.16
CA THR A 107 -52.06 2.39 -1.00
C THR A 107 -52.63 3.34 -2.04
#